data_AF-A0A085NS99-F1
#
_entry.id   AF-A0A085NS99-F1
#
_cell.length_a   1.000
_cell.length_b   1.000
_cell.length_c   1.000
_cell.angle_alpha   90.00
_cell.angle_beta   90.00
_cell.angle_gamma   90.00
#
_symmetry.space_group_name_H-M   'P 1'
#
loop_
_entity.id
_entity.type
_entity.pdbx_description
1 polymer ?
#
loop_
_entity_poly.entity_id
_entity_poly.type
_entity_poly.pdbx_seq_one_letter_code
_entity_poly.pdbx_strand_id
1 'polypeptide(L)'
;MKKLTAVALLLLVLCVAAAAKERHSKQAPPRRHRHKGKLRAKEKVNKIMNAVKLTEDEEKRYDSLKGSYDHKVEKCIKENCTHQPSKENGGIFKADDDPSARNVKECSSTCHREARHDFTELWKLSDKRDCYELMRDYMELDNPKEAIKIYMLYKKHYFCNEVSLVTGGCDFPEP
;
A
#
# COMPACT_ATOMS: atom_id res chain seq x y z
N MET A 1 56.28 -12.44 -65.45
CA MET A 1 57.05 -12.93 -64.28
C MET A 1 56.24 -12.57 -63.04
N LYS A 2 55.43 -13.49 -62.49
CA LYS A 2 55.77 -14.45 -61.42
C LYS A 2 56.22 -13.76 -60.12
N LYS A 3 55.61 -14.19 -58.99
CA LYS A 3 55.85 -13.86 -57.56
C LYS A 3 54.83 -12.83 -57.04
N LEU A 4 53.96 -13.06 -56.06
CA LEU A 4 53.84 -14.11 -55.04
C LEU A 4 52.36 -14.30 -54.65
N THR A 5 51.71 -15.28 -55.27
CA THR A 5 50.46 -15.93 -54.83
C THR A 5 50.73 -16.95 -53.72
N ALA A 6 51.53 -16.57 -52.71
CA ALA A 6 52.04 -17.51 -51.70
C ALA A 6 52.00 -16.97 -50.26
N VAL A 7 51.23 -15.91 -49.98
CA VAL A 7 51.02 -15.42 -48.61
C VAL A 7 49.56 -15.61 -48.15
N ALA A 8 48.62 -15.78 -49.09
CA ALA A 8 47.19 -15.95 -48.79
C ALA A 8 46.77 -17.40 -48.47
N LEU A 9 47.63 -18.40 -48.65
CA LEU A 9 47.30 -19.83 -48.49
C LEU A 9 47.98 -20.51 -47.29
N LEU A 10 48.89 -19.83 -46.59
CA LEU A 10 49.61 -20.37 -45.43
C LEU A 10 49.06 -19.91 -44.07
N LEU A 11 48.10 -18.98 -44.05
CA LEU A 11 47.36 -18.61 -42.83
C LEU A 11 46.01 -19.32 -42.69
N LEU A 12 45.57 -20.06 -43.71
CA LEU A 12 44.30 -20.79 -43.72
C LEU A 12 44.37 -22.20 -43.09
N VAL A 13 45.54 -22.63 -42.60
CA VAL A 13 45.76 -23.99 -42.06
C VAL A 13 46.14 -24.00 -40.57
N LEU A 14 46.10 -22.86 -39.87
CA LEU A 14 46.35 -22.80 -38.41
C LEU A 14 45.09 -22.54 -37.56
N CYS A 15 43.88 -22.55 -38.15
CA CYS A 15 42.63 -22.29 -37.42
C CYS A 15 41.87 -23.55 -36.97
N VAL A 16 42.43 -24.75 -37.10
CA VAL A 16 41.79 -25.97 -36.59
C VAL A 16 42.80 -26.80 -35.83
N ALA A 17 42.81 -26.60 -34.51
CA ALA A 17 43.10 -27.57 -33.44
C ALA A 17 43.95 -26.95 -32.33
N ALA A 18 43.28 -26.35 -31.34
CA ALA A 18 43.66 -26.55 -29.95
C ALA A 18 42.57 -26.03 -29.00
N ALA A 19 42.05 -26.97 -28.22
CA ALA A 19 41.52 -26.78 -26.88
C ALA A 19 40.17 -26.04 -26.74
N ALA A 20 39.12 -26.86 -26.83
CA ALA A 20 38.12 -26.98 -25.77
C ALA A 20 38.55 -26.34 -24.43
N LYS A 21 37.86 -25.25 -24.07
CA LYS A 21 37.61 -24.91 -22.68
C LYS A 21 36.29 -24.19 -22.61
N GLU A 22 35.31 -24.86 -22.02
CA GLU A 22 34.01 -24.30 -21.63
C GLU A 22 34.21 -22.91 -21.05
N ARG A 23 33.88 -21.88 -21.82
CA ARG A 23 33.42 -20.63 -21.25
C ARG A 23 31.92 -20.73 -21.26
N HIS A 24 31.39 -21.13 -20.10
CA HIS A 24 30.04 -20.84 -19.70
C HIS A 24 29.71 -19.41 -20.13
N SER A 25 29.04 -19.29 -21.26
CA SER A 25 28.18 -18.16 -21.52
C SER A 25 27.23 -18.16 -20.34
N LYS A 26 27.40 -17.20 -19.43
CA LYS A 26 26.37 -16.88 -18.44
C LYS A 26 25.18 -16.37 -19.24
N GLN A 27 24.43 -17.29 -19.84
CA GLN A 27 23.05 -17.08 -20.22
C GLN A 27 22.37 -16.67 -18.92
N ALA A 28 22.03 -15.38 -18.83
CA ALA A 28 21.03 -14.95 -17.87
C ALA A 28 19.84 -15.90 -18.00
N PRO A 29 19.32 -16.46 -16.89
CA PRO A 29 18.29 -17.48 -16.94
C PRO A 29 17.11 -16.97 -17.78
N PRO A 30 16.47 -17.83 -18.59
CA PRO A 30 15.46 -17.39 -19.54
C PRO A 30 14.34 -16.66 -18.79
N ARG A 31 14.01 -15.43 -19.23
CA ARG A 31 12.95 -14.55 -18.70
C ARG A 31 11.58 -15.25 -18.52
N ARG A 32 11.38 -16.42 -19.15
CA ARG A 32 10.19 -17.27 -19.02
C ARG A 32 9.90 -17.72 -17.57
N HIS A 33 10.90 -17.99 -16.74
CA HIS A 33 10.65 -18.38 -15.33
C HIS A 33 10.16 -17.19 -14.49
N ARG A 34 10.73 -16.00 -14.70
CA ARG A 34 10.32 -14.77 -14.00
C ARG A 34 8.87 -14.39 -14.36
N HIS A 35 8.45 -14.59 -15.62
CA HIS A 35 7.10 -14.30 -16.07
C HIS A 35 6.05 -15.27 -15.48
N LYS A 36 6.36 -16.58 -15.43
CA LYS A 36 5.48 -17.59 -14.81
C LYS A 36 5.32 -17.38 -13.30
N GLY A 37 6.41 -17.07 -12.58
CA GLY A 37 6.35 -16.77 -11.14
C GLY A 37 5.55 -15.51 -10.83
N LYS A 38 5.65 -14.48 -11.70
CA LYS A 38 4.91 -13.22 -11.55
C LYS A 38 3.41 -13.37 -11.80
N LEU A 39 3.00 -14.15 -12.79
CA LEU A 39 1.59 -14.48 -13.05
C LEU A 39 0.96 -15.22 -11.86
N ARG A 40 1.67 -16.21 -11.30
CA ARG A 40 1.22 -16.93 -10.10
C ARG A 40 1.11 -16.02 -8.87
N ALA A 41 2.03 -15.07 -8.71
CA ALA A 41 1.95 -14.09 -7.62
C ALA A 41 0.70 -13.20 -7.75
N LYS A 42 0.43 -12.66 -8.95
CA LYS A 42 -0.77 -11.85 -9.21
C LYS A 42 -2.06 -12.59 -8.91
N GLU A 43 -2.16 -13.85 -9.33
CA GLU A 43 -3.35 -14.68 -9.07
C GLU A 43 -3.58 -14.86 -7.56
N LYS A 44 -2.51 -15.12 -6.79
CA LYS A 44 -2.59 -15.19 -5.32
C LYS A 44 -3.06 -13.87 -4.71
N VAL A 45 -2.49 -12.74 -5.14
CA VAL A 45 -2.89 -11.41 -4.62
C VAL A 45 -4.36 -11.12 -4.94
N ASN A 46 -4.83 -11.43 -6.14
CA ASN A 46 -6.24 -11.23 -6.50
C ASN A 46 -7.20 -12.02 -5.61
N LYS A 47 -6.85 -13.26 -5.24
CA LYS A 47 -7.65 -14.05 -4.28
C LYS A 47 -7.72 -13.38 -2.91
N ILE A 48 -6.59 -12.87 -2.42
CA ILE A 48 -6.53 -12.12 -1.15
C ILE A 48 -7.36 -10.83 -1.24
N MET A 49 -7.19 -10.06 -2.31
CA MET A 49 -7.97 -8.84 -2.53
C MET A 49 -9.48 -9.11 -2.53
N ASN A 50 -9.94 -10.18 -3.16
CA ASN A 50 -11.35 -10.55 -3.15
C ASN A 50 -11.87 -10.88 -1.74
N ALA A 51 -11.03 -11.43 -0.86
CA ALA A 51 -11.40 -11.71 0.54
C ALA A 51 -11.40 -10.43 1.41
N VAL A 52 -10.58 -9.44 1.07
CA VAL A 52 -10.45 -8.18 1.80
C VAL A 52 -11.40 -7.11 1.27
N LYS A 53 -11.92 -7.25 0.05
CA LYS A 53 -12.94 -6.36 -0.49
C LYS A 53 -14.17 -6.34 0.43
N LEU A 54 -14.76 -5.17 0.62
CA LEU A 54 -16.05 -5.07 1.28
C LEU A 54 -17.11 -5.81 0.46
N THR A 55 -17.99 -6.53 1.14
CA THR A 55 -19.22 -7.04 0.52
C THR A 55 -20.20 -5.88 0.32
N GLU A 56 -21.23 -6.09 -0.50
CA GLU A 56 -22.27 -5.08 -0.72
C GLU A 56 -22.95 -4.65 0.60
N ASP A 57 -23.18 -5.58 1.51
CA ASP A 57 -23.77 -5.30 2.82
C ASP A 57 -22.80 -4.52 3.73
N GLU A 58 -21.51 -4.84 3.67
CA GLU A 58 -20.47 -4.08 4.38
C GLU A 58 -20.31 -2.67 3.82
N GLU A 59 -20.42 -2.47 2.50
CA GLU A 59 -20.41 -1.15 1.85
C GLU A 59 -21.61 -0.31 2.31
N LYS A 60 -22.83 -0.86 2.26
CA LYS A 60 -24.04 -0.18 2.76
C LYS A 60 -23.91 0.21 4.23
N ARG A 61 -23.34 -0.70 5.05
CA ARG A 61 -23.11 -0.43 6.47
C ARG A 61 -22.05 0.65 6.68
N TYR A 62 -20.95 0.61 5.94
CA TYR A 62 -19.91 1.65 5.97
C TYR A 62 -20.51 3.02 5.67
N ASP A 63 -21.30 3.15 4.60
CA ASP A 63 -21.89 4.42 4.19
C ASP A 63 -22.89 4.95 5.24
N SER A 64 -23.72 4.08 5.80
CA SER A 64 -24.66 4.44 6.87
C SER A 64 -23.96 4.90 8.15
N LEU A 65 -22.93 4.18 8.59
CA LEU A 65 -22.14 4.53 9.76
C LEU A 65 -21.35 5.83 9.53
N LYS A 66 -20.79 6.01 8.34
CA LYS A 66 -20.06 7.22 7.95
C LYS A 66 -20.95 8.45 7.99
N GLY A 67 -22.14 8.39 7.39
CA GLY A 67 -23.10 9.50 7.45
C GLY A 67 -23.52 9.84 8.89
N SER A 68 -23.70 8.83 9.73
CA SER A 68 -24.02 9.02 11.16
C SER A 68 -22.85 9.66 11.94
N TYR A 69 -21.62 9.24 11.67
CA TYR A 69 -20.40 9.83 12.24
C TYR A 69 -20.24 11.29 11.82
N ASP A 70 -20.33 11.57 10.51
CA ASP A 70 -20.19 12.92 9.96
C ASP A 70 -21.24 13.85 10.55
N HIS A 71 -22.50 13.41 10.65
CA HIS A 71 -23.57 14.17 11.29
C HIS A 71 -23.28 14.48 12.77
N LYS A 72 -22.76 13.49 13.52
CA LYS A 72 -22.42 13.68 14.94
C LYS A 72 -21.27 14.68 15.11
N VAL A 73 -20.24 14.57 14.29
CA VAL A 73 -19.10 15.50 14.30
C VAL A 73 -19.57 16.90 13.92
N GLU A 74 -20.37 17.04 12.85
CA GLU A 74 -20.90 18.33 12.40
C GLU A 74 -21.73 19.00 13.50
N LYS A 75 -22.59 18.23 14.19
CA LYS A 75 -23.36 18.72 15.33
C LYS A 75 -22.43 19.23 16.46
N CYS A 76 -21.44 18.44 16.85
CA CYS A 76 -20.46 18.84 17.85
C CYS A 76 -19.72 20.13 17.46
N ILE A 77 -19.27 20.24 16.21
CA ILE A 77 -18.55 21.42 15.73
C ILE A 77 -19.45 22.66 15.78
N LYS A 78 -20.72 22.54 15.38
CA LYS A 78 -21.70 23.63 15.41
C LYS A 78 -22.07 24.08 16.81
N GLU A 79 -22.08 23.17 17.79
CA GLU A 79 -22.43 23.47 19.18
C GLU A 79 -21.23 24.02 19.97
N ASN A 80 -20.03 23.48 19.73
CA ASN A 80 -18.87 23.69 20.60
C ASN A 80 -17.77 24.57 19.98
N CYS A 81 -17.62 24.61 18.64
CA CYS A 81 -16.47 25.25 18.00
C CYS A 81 -16.76 26.64 17.41
N THR A 82 -18.02 27.05 17.32
CA THR A 82 -18.47 28.33 16.73
C THR A 82 -18.75 29.41 17.78
N HIS A 83 -18.67 29.09 19.07
CA HIS A 83 -18.90 30.04 20.17
C HIS A 83 -17.61 30.47 20.86
N GLN A 84 -16.89 31.40 20.23
CA GLN A 84 -16.16 32.44 20.99
C GLN A 84 -16.64 33.80 20.50
N PRO A 85 -17.52 34.51 21.23
CA PRO A 85 -17.62 35.94 21.05
C PRO A 85 -16.27 36.53 21.48
N SER A 86 -15.46 36.95 20.52
CA SER A 86 -14.27 37.74 20.81
C SER A 86 -14.74 39.04 21.46
N LYS A 87 -14.67 39.10 22.79
CA LYS A 87 -14.66 40.38 23.48
C LYS A 87 -13.37 41.10 23.10
N GLU A 88 -13.57 42.15 22.31
CA GLU A 88 -12.78 43.38 22.28
C GLU A 88 -11.41 43.42 21.60
N ASN A 89 -11.33 44.45 20.74
CA ASN A 89 -10.21 45.33 20.41
C ASN A 89 -9.48 45.11 19.08
N GLY A 90 -9.61 46.13 18.23
CA GLY A 90 -9.11 46.20 16.86
C GLY A 90 -7.59 46.21 16.78
N GLY A 91 -7.00 45.02 16.80
CA GLY A 91 -5.63 44.77 16.38
C GLY A 91 -5.62 43.98 15.09
N ILE A 92 -4.92 44.47 14.07
CA ILE A 92 -4.72 43.77 12.80
C ILE A 92 -3.78 42.58 13.06
N PHE A 93 -4.34 41.38 13.26
CA PHE A 93 -3.58 40.14 13.32
C PHE A 93 -3.36 39.59 11.91
N LYS A 94 -2.13 39.13 11.65
CA LYS A 94 -1.78 38.40 10.42
C LYS A 94 -2.49 37.04 10.43
N ALA A 95 -3.11 36.69 9.31
CA ALA A 95 -4.04 35.56 9.16
C ALA A 95 -3.49 34.18 9.55
N ASP A 96 -2.17 34.00 9.67
CA ASP A 96 -1.55 32.70 9.94
C ASP A 96 -1.23 32.44 11.43
N ASP A 97 -1.35 33.46 12.28
CA ASP A 97 -1.19 33.36 13.74
C ASP A 97 -2.46 33.80 14.47
N ASP A 98 -3.62 33.55 13.87
CA ASP A 98 -4.91 33.81 14.51
C ASP A 98 -5.19 32.74 15.60
N PRO A 99 -5.20 33.11 16.89
CA PRO A 99 -5.49 32.19 17.99
C PRO A 99 -6.85 31.50 17.83
N SER A 100 -7.80 32.15 17.14
CA SER A 100 -9.13 31.61 16.86
C SER A 100 -9.09 30.41 15.92
N ALA A 101 -8.22 30.42 14.89
CA ALA A 101 -8.08 29.32 13.94
C ALA A 101 -7.43 28.09 14.58
N ARG A 102 -6.44 28.28 15.46
CA ARG A 102 -5.86 27.19 16.27
C ARG A 102 -6.90 26.58 17.21
N ASN A 103 -7.74 27.41 17.82
CA ASN A 103 -8.82 26.97 18.72
C ASN A 103 -9.90 26.16 17.98
N VAL A 104 -10.28 26.55 16.75
CA VAL A 104 -11.23 25.80 15.92
C VAL A 104 -10.66 24.44 15.47
N LYS A 105 -9.37 24.38 15.10
CA LYS A 105 -8.73 23.11 14.72
C LYS A 105 -8.67 22.13 15.89
N GLU A 106 -8.30 22.61 17.08
CA GLU A 106 -8.24 21.80 18.29
C GLU A 106 -9.64 21.33 18.72
N CYS A 107 -10.65 22.20 18.63
CA CYS A 107 -12.04 21.86 18.90
C CYS A 107 -12.57 20.80 17.92
N SER A 108 -12.35 20.99 16.60
CA SER A 108 -12.73 20.00 15.58
C SER A 108 -12.06 18.64 15.82
N SER A 109 -10.77 18.64 16.16
CA SER A 109 -10.05 17.41 16.52
C SER A 109 -10.66 16.72 17.75
N THR A 110 -11.15 17.48 18.72
CA THR A 110 -11.82 16.94 19.90
C THR A 110 -13.16 16.32 19.55
N CYS A 111 -13.99 16.99 18.73
CA CYS A 111 -15.25 16.44 18.22
C CYS A 111 -15.05 15.12 17.46
N HIS A 112 -14.03 15.03 16.60
CA HIS A 112 -13.67 13.79 15.93
C HIS A 112 -13.28 12.69 16.91
N ARG A 113 -12.46 13.00 17.93
CA ARG A 113 -12.00 12.04 18.94
C ARG A 113 -13.16 11.48 19.76
N GLU A 114 -14.07 12.35 20.21
CA GLU A 114 -15.25 11.95 20.98
C GLU A 114 -16.19 11.07 20.15
N ALA A 115 -16.47 11.47 18.91
CA ALA A 115 -17.28 10.65 18.02
C ALA A 115 -16.60 9.31 17.71
N ARG A 116 -15.26 9.28 17.57
CA ARG A 116 -14.51 8.08 17.16
C ARG A 116 -14.85 6.82 17.97
N HIS A 117 -15.00 6.98 19.29
CA HIS A 117 -15.25 5.88 20.21
C HIS A 117 -16.57 5.14 19.95
N ASP A 118 -17.58 5.84 19.45
CA ASP A 118 -18.91 5.27 19.22
C ASP A 118 -19.02 4.55 17.86
N PHE A 119 -18.06 4.79 16.97
CA PHE A 119 -18.06 4.28 15.59
C PHE A 119 -16.92 3.28 15.34
N THR A 120 -16.65 2.39 16.30
CA THR A 120 -15.58 1.37 16.16
C THR A 120 -15.75 0.49 14.92
N GLU A 121 -16.97 0.09 14.57
CA GLU A 121 -17.27 -0.70 13.38
C GLU A 121 -16.94 0.06 12.08
N LEU A 122 -17.18 1.39 12.03
CA LEU A 122 -16.81 2.24 10.89
C LEU A 122 -15.31 2.16 10.63
N TRP A 123 -14.49 2.23 11.68
CA TRP A 123 -13.03 2.15 11.53
C TRP A 123 -12.56 0.77 11.07
N LYS A 124 -13.19 -0.31 11.55
CA LYS A 124 -12.91 -1.67 11.05
C LYS A 124 -13.18 -1.79 9.54
N LEU A 125 -14.32 -1.27 9.09
CA LEU A 125 -14.70 -1.27 7.68
C LEU A 125 -13.80 -0.34 6.85
N SER A 126 -13.42 0.82 7.40
CA SER A 126 -12.47 1.75 6.77
C SER A 126 -11.12 1.09 6.54
N ASP A 127 -10.53 0.46 7.55
CA ASP A 127 -9.21 -0.15 7.43
C ASP A 127 -9.22 -1.33 6.44
N LYS A 128 -10.32 -2.11 6.40
CA LYS A 128 -10.52 -3.18 5.43
C LYS A 128 -10.58 -2.61 4.00
N ARG A 129 -11.32 -1.52 3.80
CA ARG A 129 -11.41 -0.80 2.53
C ARG A 129 -10.06 -0.21 2.10
N ASP A 130 -9.35 0.47 3.00
CA ASP A 130 -8.04 1.07 2.75
C ASP A 130 -7.02 0.00 2.36
N CYS A 131 -7.03 -1.16 3.04
CA CYS A 131 -6.20 -2.29 2.65
C CYS A 131 -6.49 -2.74 1.22
N TYR A 132 -7.76 -2.90 0.84
CA TYR A 132 -8.14 -3.30 -0.51
C TYR A 132 -7.70 -2.28 -1.56
N GLU A 133 -7.96 -0.99 -1.33
CA GLU A 133 -7.63 0.09 -2.28
C GLU A 133 -6.11 0.20 -2.47
N LEU A 134 -5.32 0.21 -1.39
CA LEU A 134 -3.85 0.22 -1.47
C LEU A 134 -3.29 -1.02 -2.17
N MET A 135 -3.85 -2.20 -1.91
CA MET A 135 -3.46 -3.43 -2.62
C MET A 135 -3.73 -3.35 -4.11
N ARG A 136 -4.89 -2.80 -4.51
CA ARG A 136 -5.28 -2.59 -5.91
C ARG A 136 -4.28 -1.68 -6.59
N ASP A 137 -3.95 -0.54 -5.98
CA ASP A 137 -3.02 0.43 -6.55
C ASP A 137 -1.63 -0.19 -6.80
N TYR A 138 -1.11 -1.00 -5.86
CA TYR A 138 0.14 -1.74 -6.08
C TYR A 138 0.04 -2.82 -7.16
N MET A 139 -1.13 -3.45 -7.31
CA MET A 139 -1.37 -4.44 -8.37
C MET A 139 -1.44 -3.81 -9.76
N GLU A 140 -2.02 -2.61 -9.87
CA GLU A 140 -2.02 -1.79 -11.09
C GLU A 140 -0.61 -1.36 -11.48
N LEU A 141 0.24 -1.04 -10.49
CA LEU A 141 1.68 -0.77 -10.67
C LEU A 141 2.53 -2.04 -10.87
N ASP A 142 1.91 -3.20 -11.07
CA ASP A 142 2.58 -4.47 -11.34
C ASP A 142 3.55 -4.92 -10.23
N ASN A 143 3.23 -4.52 -8.99
CA ASN A 143 4.00 -4.75 -7.78
C ASN A 143 3.26 -5.63 -6.74
N PRO A 144 3.05 -6.93 -7.04
CA PRO A 144 2.32 -7.84 -6.16
C PRO A 144 3.00 -8.08 -4.81
N LYS A 145 4.31 -7.80 -4.69
CA LYS A 145 5.04 -7.96 -3.42
C LYS A 145 4.63 -6.89 -2.41
N GLU A 146 4.51 -5.64 -2.84
CA GLU A 146 4.05 -4.57 -1.94
C GLU A 146 2.57 -4.72 -1.60
N ALA A 147 1.72 -5.15 -2.55
CA ALA A 147 0.32 -5.48 -2.25
C ALA A 147 0.20 -6.53 -1.12
N ILE A 148 1.02 -7.59 -1.15
CA ILE A 148 1.05 -8.58 -0.06
C ILE A 148 1.50 -7.96 1.26
N LYS A 149 2.50 -7.06 1.25
CA LYS A 149 2.94 -6.40 2.49
C LYS A 149 1.84 -5.54 3.11
N ILE A 150 1.05 -4.83 2.30
CA ILE A 150 -0.13 -4.08 2.78
C ILE A 150 -1.11 -5.03 3.48
N TYR A 151 -1.43 -6.16 2.86
CA TYR A 151 -2.29 -7.17 3.49
C TYR A 151 -1.72 -7.70 4.82
N MET A 152 -0.42 -7.96 4.89
CA MET A 152 0.22 -8.45 6.11
C MET A 152 0.18 -7.40 7.23
N LEU A 153 0.29 -6.10 6.91
CA LEU A 153 0.13 -5.01 7.88
C LEU A 153 -1.30 -4.95 8.41
N TYR A 154 -2.29 -5.01 7.52
CA TYR A 154 -3.71 -5.09 7.90
C TYR A 154 -3.97 -6.31 8.79
N LYS A 155 -3.51 -7.50 8.39
CA LYS A 155 -3.67 -8.72 9.17
C LYS A 155 -3.00 -8.63 10.54
N LYS A 156 -1.81 -8.02 10.64
CA LYS A 156 -1.15 -7.79 11.92
C LYS A 156 -2.00 -6.90 12.84
N HIS A 157 -2.59 -5.82 12.33
CA HIS A 157 -3.42 -4.94 13.14
C HIS A 157 -4.64 -5.67 13.74
N TYR A 158 -5.27 -6.56 12.97
CA TYR A 158 -6.55 -7.18 13.33
C TYR A 158 -6.43 -8.56 14.00
N PHE A 159 -5.44 -9.36 13.62
CA PHE A 159 -5.33 -10.75 14.08
C PHE A 159 -4.22 -10.95 15.13
N CYS A 160 -3.19 -10.09 15.17
CA CYS A 160 -2.15 -10.21 16.22
C CYS A 160 -2.55 -9.61 17.56
N ASN A 161 -3.48 -8.66 17.58
CA ASN A 161 -3.92 -8.01 18.80
C ASN A 161 -4.94 -8.85 19.59
N GLU A 162 -5.65 -9.78 18.94
CA GLU A 162 -6.53 -10.75 19.63
C GLU A 162 -5.76 -11.99 20.13
N VAL A 163 -4.71 -12.44 19.42
CA VAL A 163 -3.94 -13.65 19.75
C VAL A 163 -2.81 -13.39 20.76
N SER A 164 -2.23 -12.18 20.80
CA SER A 164 -1.17 -11.84 21.78
C SER A 164 -1.64 -11.82 23.24
N LEU A 165 -2.95 -11.73 23.49
CA LEU A 165 -3.51 -11.84 24.85
C LEU A 165 -3.59 -13.29 25.34
N VAL A 166 -3.44 -14.30 24.47
CA VAL A 166 -3.66 -15.71 24.82
C VAL A 166 -2.45 -16.62 24.56
N THR A 167 -1.64 -16.40 23.50
CA THR A 167 -0.61 -17.40 23.10
C THR A 167 0.77 -16.86 22.71
N GLY A 168 1.02 -15.55 22.79
CA GLY A 168 2.38 -15.00 22.65
C GLY A 168 3.05 -15.20 21.27
N GLY A 169 2.28 -15.40 20.19
CA GLY A 169 2.82 -15.54 18.84
C GLY A 169 1.81 -15.21 17.75
N CYS A 170 2.22 -14.39 16.78
CA CYS A 170 1.50 -14.16 15.52
C CYS A 170 1.85 -15.27 14.53
N ASP A 171 1.33 -16.47 14.72
CA ASP A 171 1.44 -17.49 13.67
C ASP A 171 0.49 -17.12 12.53
N PHE A 172 1.07 -16.61 11.46
CA PHE A 172 0.36 -16.34 10.22
C PHE A 172 0.07 -17.70 9.55
N PRO A 173 -1.19 -18.13 9.39
CA PRO A 173 -1.47 -19.21 8.45
C PRO A 173 -1.01 -18.73 7.06
N GLU A 174 -0.21 -19.58 6.40
CA GLU A 174 0.16 -19.39 5.01
C GLU A 174 -1.12 -19.30 4.14
N PRO A 175 -1.10 -18.48 3.08
CA PRO A 175 -2.22 -18.37 2.14
C PRO A 175 -2.44 -19.64 1.31
#